data_AF-A0A1E7NG79-F1
#
_entry.id   AF-A0A1E7NG79-F1
#
_cell.length_a   1.000
_cell.length_b   1.000
_cell.length_c   1.000
_cell.angle_alpha   90.00
_cell.angle_beta   90.00
_cell.angle_gamma   90.00
#
_symmetry.space_group_name_H-M   'P 1'
#
loop_
_entity.id
_entity.type
_entity.pdbx_description
1 polymer ?
#
loop_
_entity_poly.entity_id
_entity_poly.type
_entity_poly.pdbx_seq_one_letter_code
_entity_poly.pdbx_strand_id
1 'polypeptide(L)'
;MDMVSSIAMSGHKWAGAPWPCGIYMTKVKYQISPPSQPDYIGAPDTTFAGSRNGFSPLILWDHLSRYSYRDQVERIRAAQELAAYLERRLTAMERELGVELWPARTPGAVTVRFRKPSAELVAKWSLSSQDVLMVPGDETTRRSYVHVFVMPSVDRAKLDALLAELAEDPVILGAP
;
A
#
# COMPACT_ATOMS: atom_id res chain seq x y z
N MET A 1 -16.46 -26.65 -2.18
CA MET A 1 -15.24 -26.78 -1.36
C MET A 1 -14.95 -25.42 -0.74
N ASP A 2 -14.84 -25.32 0.58
CA ASP A 2 -14.71 -24.05 1.30
C ASP A 2 -13.24 -23.78 1.70
N MET A 3 -12.43 -23.40 0.71
CA MET A 3 -10.96 -23.46 0.74
C MET A 3 -10.25 -22.41 1.61
N VAL A 4 -10.81 -21.22 1.77
CA VAL A 4 -10.21 -20.16 2.59
C VAL A 4 -10.66 -20.33 4.04
N SER A 5 -9.70 -20.40 4.96
CA SER A 5 -9.95 -20.58 6.39
C SER A 5 -10.11 -19.25 7.12
N SER A 6 -9.29 -18.24 6.80
CA SER A 6 -9.30 -16.95 7.46
C SER A 6 -8.80 -15.83 6.54
N ILE A 7 -9.15 -14.59 6.89
CA ILE A 7 -8.73 -13.36 6.18
C ILE A 7 -8.35 -12.31 7.22
N ALA A 8 -7.33 -11.50 6.91
CA ALA A 8 -6.97 -10.30 7.64
C ALA A 8 -7.02 -9.07 6.72
N MET A 9 -7.42 -7.92 7.28
CA MET A 9 -7.46 -6.64 6.56
C MET A 9 -7.04 -5.49 7.47
N SER A 10 -6.24 -4.56 6.96
CA SER A 10 -5.91 -3.30 7.66
C SER A 10 -6.89 -2.20 7.27
N GLY A 11 -7.54 -1.56 8.25
CA GLY A 11 -8.44 -0.43 8.03
C GLY A 11 -7.72 0.86 7.59
N HIS A 12 -6.55 1.11 8.18
CA HIS A 12 -5.71 2.27 7.89
C HIS A 12 -5.02 2.27 6.52
N LYS A 13 -5.19 1.21 5.71
CA LYS A 13 -4.66 1.14 4.35
C LYS A 13 -5.67 1.68 3.34
N TRP A 14 -6.58 0.83 2.85
CA TRP A 14 -7.48 1.21 1.74
C TRP A 14 -8.58 2.19 2.15
N ALA A 15 -9.20 1.98 3.32
CA ALA A 15 -10.24 2.88 3.84
C ALA A 15 -9.64 4.18 4.37
N GLY A 16 -8.50 4.06 5.08
CA GLY A 16 -7.83 5.15 5.77
C GLY A 16 -8.33 5.28 7.20
N ALA A 17 -7.40 5.47 8.14
CA ALA A 17 -7.71 5.68 9.56
C ALA A 17 -6.53 6.43 10.21
N PRO A 18 -6.79 7.20 11.28
CA PRO A 18 -5.75 7.96 11.97
C PRO A 18 -4.78 7.09 12.79
N TRP A 19 -5.08 5.81 13.00
CA TRP A 19 -4.22 4.84 13.69
C TRP A 19 -4.40 3.42 13.15
N PRO A 20 -3.45 2.51 13.43
CA PRO A 20 -3.57 1.11 13.04
C PRO A 20 -4.84 0.43 13.59
N CYS A 21 -5.64 -0.10 12.68
CA CYS A 21 -6.82 -0.92 12.94
C CYS A 21 -7.01 -1.96 11.84
N GLY A 22 -7.91 -2.92 12.05
CA GLY A 22 -8.18 -3.97 11.07
C GLY A 22 -9.23 -4.99 11.50
N ILE A 23 -9.40 -6.02 10.67
CA ILE A 23 -10.31 -7.14 10.88
C ILE A 23 -9.51 -8.44 10.76
N TYR A 24 -9.75 -9.36 11.69
CA TYR A 24 -9.48 -10.78 11.52
C TYR A 24 -10.82 -11.50 11.45
N MET A 25 -10.99 -12.40 10.49
CA MET A 25 -12.22 -13.18 10.34
C MET A 25 -11.89 -14.62 10.00
N THR A 26 -12.60 -15.54 10.65
CA THR A 26 -12.53 -17.00 10.45
C THR A 26 -13.93 -17.61 10.64
N LYS A 27 -14.04 -18.94 10.55
CA LYS A 27 -15.28 -19.69 10.75
C LYS A 27 -15.36 -20.24 12.18
N VAL A 28 -16.58 -20.40 12.70
CA VAL A 28 -16.85 -20.96 14.05
C VAL A 28 -16.13 -22.30 14.28
N LYS A 29 -16.12 -23.18 13.27
CA LYS A 29 -15.43 -24.48 13.32
C LYS A 29 -13.92 -24.42 13.55
N TYR A 30 -13.31 -23.24 13.44
CA TYR A 30 -11.89 -23.01 13.67
C TYR A 30 -11.61 -22.18 14.93
N GLN A 31 -12.64 -21.83 15.71
CA GLN A 31 -12.43 -21.19 17.00
C GLN A 31 -11.79 -22.20 17.96
N ILE A 32 -10.75 -21.74 18.66
CA ILE A 32 -10.08 -22.51 19.70
C ILE A 32 -10.66 -22.11 21.06
N SER A 33 -10.65 -23.03 22.02
CA SER A 33 -11.02 -22.71 23.40
C SER A 33 -10.21 -21.51 23.91
N PRO A 34 -10.83 -20.55 24.62
CA PRO A 34 -10.13 -19.47 25.30
C PRO A 34 -8.97 -20.00 26.16
N PRO A 35 -7.87 -19.23 26.31
CA PRO A 35 -6.76 -19.60 27.20
C PRO A 35 -7.18 -19.69 28.68
N SER A 36 -8.20 -18.90 29.07
CA SER A 36 -8.79 -18.89 30.41
C SER A 36 -10.23 -18.37 30.37
N GLN A 37 -10.92 -18.37 31.51
CA GLN A 37 -12.30 -17.86 31.66
C GLN A 37 -12.34 -16.73 32.71
N PRO A 38 -11.94 -15.49 32.36
CA PRO A 38 -11.92 -14.38 33.29
C PRO A 38 -13.33 -13.81 33.53
N ASP A 39 -13.91 -14.06 34.71
CA ASP A 39 -15.24 -13.54 35.06
C ASP A 39 -15.33 -12.01 35.07
N TYR A 40 -14.23 -11.33 35.41
CA TYR A 40 -14.18 -9.88 35.64
C TYR A 40 -14.39 -9.03 34.38
N ILE A 41 -14.26 -9.60 33.17
CA ILE A 41 -14.59 -8.89 31.92
C ILE A 41 -16.02 -9.17 31.44
N GLY A 42 -16.72 -10.15 32.01
CA GLY A 42 -18.09 -10.53 31.63
C GLY A 42 -18.25 -11.01 30.19
N ALA A 43 -17.16 -11.44 29.54
CA ALA A 43 -17.13 -11.89 28.15
C ALA A 43 -16.02 -12.95 27.92
N PRO A 44 -16.14 -13.84 26.91
CA PRO A 44 -15.09 -14.80 26.59
C PRO A 44 -13.80 -14.13 26.08
N ASP A 45 -12.65 -14.52 26.65
CA ASP A 45 -11.32 -14.07 26.21
C ASP A 45 -10.87 -14.83 24.95
N THR A 46 -11.41 -14.44 23.80
CA THR A 46 -11.21 -15.10 22.49
C THR A 46 -10.41 -14.24 21.50
N THR A 47 -9.82 -13.14 21.98
CA THR A 47 -9.13 -12.17 21.15
C THR A 47 -7.65 -12.11 21.50
N PHE A 48 -6.84 -11.72 20.52
CA PHE A 48 -5.40 -11.57 20.77
C PHE A 48 -5.08 -10.44 21.75
N ALA A 49 -5.81 -9.32 21.68
CA ALA A 49 -5.70 -8.22 22.61
C ALA A 49 -6.68 -8.38 23.77
N GLY A 50 -6.28 -7.97 24.98
CA GLY A 50 -7.17 -7.81 26.13
C GLY A 50 -8.04 -6.57 25.96
N SER A 51 -7.55 -5.39 26.38
CA SER A 51 -8.19 -4.12 26.02
C SER A 51 -8.19 -3.94 24.50
N ARG A 52 -9.38 -3.70 23.93
CA ARG A 52 -9.56 -3.51 22.48
C ARG A 52 -9.91 -2.07 22.17
N ASN A 53 -9.40 -1.57 21.03
CA ASN A 53 -9.69 -0.20 20.59
C ASN A 53 -11.14 -0.09 20.09
N GLY A 54 -12.02 0.46 20.94
CA GLY A 54 -13.43 0.68 20.63
C GLY A 54 -13.71 1.87 19.70
N PHE A 55 -12.72 2.71 19.41
CA PHE A 55 -12.87 3.83 18.46
C PHE A 55 -12.71 3.36 17.02
N SER A 56 -11.82 2.41 16.75
CA SER A 56 -11.60 1.85 15.41
C SER A 56 -12.88 1.39 14.69
N PRO A 57 -13.85 0.72 15.36
CA PRO A 57 -15.18 0.46 14.78
C PRO A 57 -15.91 1.71 14.29
N LEU A 58 -15.87 2.82 15.03
CA LEU A 58 -16.52 4.09 14.63
C LEU A 58 -15.92 4.65 13.34
N ILE A 59 -14.59 4.62 13.21
CA ILE A 59 -13.89 5.09 12.01
C ILE A 59 -14.27 4.28 10.78
N LEU A 60 -14.25 2.94 10.88
CA LEU A 60 -14.58 2.08 9.74
C LEU A 60 -16.07 2.10 9.43
N TRP A 61 -16.93 2.20 10.44
CA TRP A 61 -18.37 2.35 10.23
C TRP A 61 -18.71 3.66 9.52
N ASP A 62 -18.11 4.79 9.94
CA ASP A 62 -18.30 6.08 9.28
C ASP A 62 -17.78 6.06 7.83
N HIS A 63 -16.62 5.45 7.58
CA HIS A 63 -16.14 5.27 6.22
C HIS A 63 -17.12 4.45 5.36
N LEU A 64 -17.53 3.28 5.85
CA LEU A 64 -18.39 2.35 5.09
C LEU A 64 -19.80 2.90 4.87
N SER A 65 -20.33 3.72 5.78
CA SER A 65 -21.66 4.33 5.64
C SER A 65 -21.70 5.46 4.61
N ARG A 66 -20.55 6.05 4.25
CA ARG A 66 -20.45 7.14 3.26
C ARG A 66 -20.40 6.67 1.81
N TYR A 67 -20.02 5.43 1.54
CA TYR A 67 -19.75 4.94 0.20
C TYR A 67 -20.63 3.74 -0.14
N SER A 68 -21.39 3.86 -1.22
CA SER A 68 -22.09 2.72 -1.80
C SER A 68 -21.10 1.72 -2.42
N TYR A 69 -21.59 0.53 -2.77
CA TYR A 69 -20.78 -0.45 -3.48
C TYR A 69 -20.25 0.09 -4.82
N ARG A 70 -21.06 0.90 -5.52
CA ARG A 70 -20.63 1.55 -6.76
C ARG A 70 -19.49 2.54 -6.49
N ASP A 71 -19.58 3.34 -5.44
CA ASP A 71 -18.52 4.29 -5.09
C ASP A 71 -17.21 3.57 -4.76
N GLN A 72 -17.28 2.42 -4.09
CA GLN A 72 -16.10 1.59 -3.82
C GLN A 72 -15.50 1.02 -5.11
N VAL A 73 -16.33 0.61 -6.08
CA VAL A 73 -15.88 0.19 -7.42
C VAL A 73 -15.17 1.33 -8.14
N GLU A 74 -15.73 2.55 -8.11
CA GLU A 74 -15.12 3.72 -8.74
C GLU A 74 -13.77 4.09 -8.11
N ARG A 75 -13.64 3.97 -6.79
CA ARG A 75 -12.37 4.22 -6.08
C ARG A 75 -11.25 3.28 -6.52
N ILE A 76 -11.53 1.97 -6.64
CA ILE A 76 -10.52 1.02 -7.12
C ILE A 76 -10.25 1.18 -8.61
N ARG A 77 -11.29 1.46 -9.43
CA ARG A 77 -11.14 1.73 -10.87
C ARG A 77 -10.21 2.92 -11.11
N ALA A 78 -10.45 4.05 -10.44
CA ALA A 78 -9.61 5.24 -10.56
C ALA A 78 -8.14 4.96 -10.17
N ALA A 79 -7.93 4.23 -9.07
CA ALA A 79 -6.59 3.83 -8.65
C ALA A 79 -5.89 2.93 -9.68
N GLN A 80 -6.60 1.98 -10.29
CA GLN A 80 -6.06 1.10 -11.34
C GLN A 80 -5.64 1.89 -12.58
N GLU A 81 -6.49 2.82 -13.03
CA GLU A 81 -6.22 3.67 -14.19
C GLU A 81 -5.04 4.61 -13.94
N LEU A 82 -4.96 5.21 -12.75
CA LEU A 82 -3.86 6.08 -12.36
C LEU A 82 -2.53 5.31 -12.16
N ALA A 83 -2.56 4.07 -11.66
CA ALA A 83 -1.37 3.22 -11.60
C ALA A 83 -0.87 2.86 -13.01
N ALA A 84 -1.77 2.54 -13.93
CA ALA A 84 -1.42 2.30 -15.33
C ALA A 84 -0.90 3.58 -16.01
N TYR A 85 -1.47 4.74 -15.67
CA TYR A 85 -1.00 6.04 -16.11
C TYR A 85 0.43 6.32 -15.64
N LEU A 86 0.71 6.10 -14.35
CA LEU A 86 2.04 6.30 -13.77
C LEU A 86 3.11 5.45 -14.48
N GLU A 87 2.82 4.17 -14.71
CA GLU A 87 3.71 3.28 -15.47
C GLU A 87 4.00 3.83 -16.88
N ARG A 88 2.96 4.23 -17.62
CA ARG A 88 3.14 4.83 -18.96
C ARG A 88 3.98 6.10 -18.93
N ARG A 89 3.82 6.96 -17.91
CA ARG A 89 4.57 8.20 -17.76
C ARG A 89 6.03 7.96 -17.41
N LEU A 90 6.33 6.99 -16.55
CA LEU A 90 7.72 6.62 -16.24
C LEU A 90 8.43 6.08 -17.49
N THR A 91 7.82 5.18 -18.27
CA THR A 91 8.43 4.69 -19.52
C THR A 91 8.56 5.80 -20.58
N ALA A 92 7.64 6.76 -20.61
CA ALA A 92 7.78 7.93 -21.49
C ALA A 92 8.97 8.81 -21.07
N MET A 93 9.15 9.03 -19.77
CA MET A 93 10.27 9.78 -19.20
C MET A 93 11.62 9.14 -19.50
N GLU A 94 11.73 7.80 -19.43
CA GLU A 94 12.96 7.09 -19.85
C GLU A 94 13.35 7.43 -21.29
N ARG A 95 12.37 7.47 -22.21
CA ARG A 95 12.61 7.80 -23.62
C ARG A 95 12.95 9.27 -23.85
N GLU A 96 12.34 10.16 -23.08
CA GLU A 96 12.53 11.61 -23.21
C GLU A 96 13.89 12.05 -22.68
N LEU A 97 14.31 11.51 -21.53
CA LEU A 97 15.54 11.91 -20.83
C LEU A 97 16.74 11.02 -21.16
N GLY A 98 16.52 9.86 -21.80
CA GLY A 98 17.59 8.91 -22.09
C GLY A 98 18.16 8.23 -20.83
N VAL A 99 17.33 8.04 -19.81
CA VAL A 99 17.71 7.46 -18.51
C VAL A 99 16.99 6.13 -18.26
N GLU A 100 17.55 5.29 -17.39
CA GLU A 100 16.88 4.09 -16.90
C GLU A 100 16.19 4.34 -15.55
N LEU A 101 14.87 4.11 -15.52
CA LEU A 101 14.02 4.15 -14.34
C LEU A 101 13.56 2.76 -13.89
N TRP A 102 13.70 1.74 -14.74
CA TRP A 102 13.25 0.37 -14.46
C TRP A 102 11.78 0.29 -13.98
N PRO A 103 10.82 0.94 -14.67
CA PRO A 103 9.42 0.94 -14.25
C PRO A 103 8.84 -0.47 -14.33
N ALA A 104 8.15 -0.88 -13.27
CA ALA A 104 7.49 -2.17 -13.24
C ALA A 104 6.18 -2.12 -12.44
N ARG A 105 5.09 -2.55 -13.09
CA ARG A 105 3.79 -2.76 -12.46
C ARG A 105 3.33 -4.20 -12.68
N THR A 106 2.96 -4.87 -11.59
CA THR A 106 2.33 -6.19 -11.71
C THR A 106 0.89 -5.99 -12.20
N PRO A 107 0.39 -6.78 -13.18
CA PRO A 107 -0.99 -6.64 -13.66
C PRO A 107 -2.00 -6.66 -12.50
N GLY A 108 -2.89 -5.66 -12.47
CA GLY A 108 -3.88 -5.49 -11.40
C GLY A 108 -3.37 -4.87 -10.10
N ALA A 109 -2.07 -4.58 -9.96
CA ALA A 109 -1.54 -3.89 -8.79
C ALA A 109 -1.85 -2.38 -8.85
N VAL A 110 -2.09 -1.79 -7.68
CA VAL A 110 -2.19 -0.32 -7.49
C VAL A 110 -0.85 0.29 -7.04
N THR A 111 0.26 -0.43 -7.24
CA THR A 111 1.61 0.06 -6.95
C THR A 111 2.51 -0.09 -8.16
N VAL A 112 3.38 0.90 -8.39
CA VAL A 112 4.39 0.91 -9.44
C VAL A 112 5.75 1.11 -8.81
N ARG A 113 6.72 0.25 -9.16
CA ARG A 113 8.10 0.35 -8.68
C ARG A 113 8.98 0.99 -9.75
N PHE A 114 10.00 1.72 -9.34
CA PHE A 114 11.02 2.32 -10.20
C PHE A 114 12.30 2.60 -9.40
N ARG A 115 13.38 2.98 -10.10
CA ARG A 115 14.70 3.30 -9.56
C ARG A 115 14.59 4.38 -8.47
N LYS A 116 15.28 4.17 -7.36
CA LYS A 116 15.29 5.11 -6.23
C LYS A 116 15.89 6.47 -6.66
N PRO A 117 15.17 7.60 -6.49
CA PRO A 117 15.66 8.94 -6.75
C PRO A 117 16.49 9.46 -5.55
N SER A 118 16.79 10.77 -5.53
CA SER A 118 17.50 11.41 -4.42
C SER A 118 16.82 11.20 -3.06
N ALA A 119 17.62 11.23 -1.99
CA ALA A 119 17.11 11.11 -0.62
C ALA A 119 16.10 12.21 -0.25
N GLU A 120 16.29 13.42 -0.80
CA GLU A 120 15.37 14.55 -0.62
C GLU A 120 13.99 14.25 -1.21
N LEU A 121 13.94 13.77 -2.46
CA LEU A 121 12.68 13.43 -3.13
C LEU A 121 12.01 12.23 -2.43
N VAL A 122 12.79 11.22 -2.03
CA VAL A 122 12.30 10.08 -1.24
C VAL A 122 11.64 10.56 0.06
N ALA A 123 12.26 11.48 0.79
CA ALA A 123 11.73 12.00 2.05
C ALA A 123 10.47 12.84 1.81
N LYS A 124 10.50 13.76 0.85
CA LYS A 124 9.38 14.65 0.51
C LYS A 124 8.11 13.88 0.15
N TRP A 125 8.25 12.82 -0.65
CA TRP A 125 7.12 12.02 -1.14
C TRP A 125 6.88 10.75 -0.31
N SER A 126 7.63 10.54 0.78
CA SER A 126 7.54 9.36 1.65
C SER A 126 7.61 8.03 0.87
N LEU A 127 8.55 7.94 -0.08
CA LEU A 127 8.67 6.78 -0.95
C LEU A 127 9.27 5.59 -0.20
N SER A 128 8.52 4.50 -0.11
CA SER A 128 9.04 3.26 0.49
C SER A 128 10.15 2.69 -0.39
N SER A 129 11.30 2.39 0.21
CA SER A 129 12.48 1.85 -0.47
C SER A 129 12.61 0.35 -0.25
N GLN A 130 13.07 -0.37 -1.27
CA GLN A 130 13.46 -1.78 -1.18
C GLN A 130 14.70 -2.04 -2.02
N ASP A 131 15.74 -2.58 -1.39
CA ASP A 131 16.90 -3.11 -2.09
C ASP A 131 16.64 -4.56 -2.50
N VAL A 132 17.11 -4.93 -3.68
CA VAL A 132 17.10 -6.31 -4.17
C VAL A 132 18.47 -6.66 -4.72
N LEU A 133 18.92 -7.89 -4.49
CA LEU A 133 20.05 -8.46 -5.22
C LEU A 133 19.49 -9.13 -6.48
N MET A 134 19.97 -8.75 -7.66
CA MET A 134 19.52 -9.39 -8.90
C MET A 134 19.98 -10.85 -8.98
N VAL A 135 21.08 -11.19 -8.32
CA VAL A 135 21.53 -12.57 -8.09
C VAL A 135 21.61 -12.81 -6.58
N PRO A 136 20.83 -13.75 -6.02
CA PRO A 136 20.84 -14.03 -4.58
C PRO A 136 22.24 -14.38 -4.08
N GLY A 137 22.71 -13.65 -3.06
CA GLY A 137 24.03 -13.84 -2.45
C GLY A 137 25.16 -13.01 -3.07
N ASP A 138 24.92 -12.31 -4.19
CA ASP A 138 25.90 -11.41 -4.81
C ASP A 138 25.54 -9.94 -4.55
N GLU A 139 26.25 -9.34 -3.58
CA GLU A 139 26.08 -7.94 -3.16
C GLU A 139 26.39 -6.92 -4.26
N THR A 140 27.19 -7.29 -5.27
CA THR A 140 27.53 -6.39 -6.39
C THR A 140 26.34 -6.14 -7.31
N THR A 141 25.30 -6.98 -7.20
CA THR A 141 24.09 -6.90 -8.04
C THR A 141 22.93 -6.14 -7.37
N ARG A 142 23.21 -5.37 -6.31
CA ARG A 142 22.21 -4.60 -5.57
C ARG A 142 21.58 -3.51 -6.43
N ARG A 143 20.25 -3.48 -6.47
CA ARG A 143 19.44 -2.37 -6.99
C ARG A 143 18.52 -1.83 -5.90
N SER A 144 18.50 -0.51 -5.76
CA SER A 144 17.56 0.18 -4.87
C SER A 144 16.34 0.65 -5.66
N TYR A 145 15.18 0.13 -5.29
CA TYR A 145 13.88 0.54 -5.81
C TYR A 145 13.14 1.39 -4.80
N VAL A 146 12.23 2.21 -5.32
CA VAL A 146 11.11 2.75 -4.57
C VAL A 146 9.80 2.35 -5.22
N HIS A 147 8.68 2.56 -4.53
CA HIS A 147 7.36 2.42 -5.12
C HIS A 147 6.40 3.54 -4.75
N VAL A 148 5.38 3.71 -5.58
CA VAL A 148 4.23 4.58 -5.31
C VAL A 148 2.99 3.72 -5.23
N PHE A 149 2.30 3.78 -4.09
CA PHE A 149 0.95 3.23 -3.94
C PHE A 149 -0.08 4.27 -4.35
N VAL A 150 -0.89 3.95 -5.36
CA VAL A 150 -2.00 4.77 -5.82
C VAL A 150 -3.23 4.46 -4.97
N MET A 151 -3.29 5.08 -3.79
CA MET A 151 -4.41 5.00 -2.87
C MET A 151 -5.57 5.91 -3.34
N PRO A 152 -6.79 5.78 -2.82
CA PRO A 152 -7.91 6.64 -3.23
C PRO A 152 -7.71 8.15 -3.00
N SER A 153 -6.74 8.54 -2.17
CA SER A 153 -6.34 9.95 -1.93
C SER A 153 -5.20 10.43 -2.84
N VAL A 154 -4.70 9.57 -3.73
CA VAL A 154 -3.70 9.92 -4.76
C VAL A 154 -4.45 10.21 -6.05
N ASP A 155 -4.40 11.45 -6.49
CA ASP A 155 -4.99 11.91 -7.74
C ASP A 155 -3.92 12.13 -8.82
N ARG A 156 -4.38 12.45 -10.03
CA ARG A 156 -3.52 12.72 -11.17
C ARG A 156 -2.58 13.90 -10.93
N ALA A 157 -3.05 14.97 -10.30
CA ALA A 157 -2.25 16.17 -10.07
C ALA A 157 -1.05 15.87 -9.15
N LYS A 158 -1.26 15.05 -8.11
CA LYS A 158 -0.20 14.60 -7.21
C LYS A 158 0.84 13.74 -7.93
N LEU A 159 0.40 12.83 -8.81
CA LEU A 159 1.31 12.04 -9.63
C LEU A 159 2.08 12.90 -10.63
N ASP A 160 1.43 13.88 -11.26
CA ASP A 160 2.06 14.78 -12.22
C ASP A 160 3.10 15.68 -11.56
N ALA A 161 2.84 16.17 -10.34
CA ALA A 161 3.83 16.92 -9.55
C ALA A 161 5.04 16.05 -9.20
N LEU A 162 4.83 14.81 -8.74
CA LEU A 162 5.93 13.87 -8.50
C LEU A 162 6.74 13.58 -9.77
N LEU A 163 6.06 13.38 -10.91
CA LEU A 163 6.72 13.10 -12.19
C LEU A 163 7.54 14.30 -12.69
N ALA A 164 7.07 15.53 -12.46
CA ALA A 164 7.83 16.73 -12.80
C ALA A 164 9.13 16.81 -11.99
N GLU A 165 9.06 16.57 -10.67
CA GLU A 165 10.26 16.56 -9.81
C GLU A 165 11.21 15.40 -10.15
N LEU A 166 10.67 14.22 -10.49
CA LEU A 166 11.48 13.08 -10.93
C LEU A 166 12.28 13.36 -12.21
N ALA A 167 11.72 14.16 -13.13
CA ALA A 167 12.38 14.52 -14.39
C ALA A 167 13.60 15.45 -14.17
N GLU A 168 13.65 16.14 -13.03
CA GLU A 168 14.72 17.07 -12.66
C GLU A 168 15.61 16.51 -11.53
N ASP A 169 15.34 15.29 -11.04
CA ASP A 169 16.06 14.69 -9.92
C ASP A 169 17.52 14.32 -10.29
N PRO A 170 18.52 14.74 -9.49
CA PRO A 170 19.93 14.56 -9.83
C PRO A 170 20.33 13.08 -9.91
N VAL A 171 19.77 12.21 -9.05
CA VAL A 171 20.08 10.78 -9.06
C VAL A 171 19.48 10.11 -10.30
N ILE A 172 18.28 10.51 -10.70
CA ILE A 172 17.64 10.02 -11.92
C ILE A 172 18.44 10.43 -13.16
N LEU A 173 18.80 11.71 -13.27
CA LEU A 173 19.57 12.26 -14.40
C LEU A 173 21.02 11.77 -14.46
N GLY A 174 21.53 11.13 -13.39
CA GLY A 174 22.91 10.67 -13.32
C GLY A 174 23.92 11.81 -13.11
N ALA A 175 23.45 12.95 -12.59
CA ALA A 175 24.34 13.99 -12.08
C ALA A 175 25.06 13.45 -10.83
N PRO A 176 26.36 13.75 -10.65
CA PRO A 176 27.15 13.29 -9.51
C PRO A 176 26.59 13.72 -8.15
#